data_AF-A0A0G0YUL4-F1
#
_entry.id   AF-A0A0G0YUL4-F1
#
_cell.length_a   1.000
_cell.length_b   1.000
_cell.length_c   1.000
_cell.angle_alpha   90.00
_cell.angle_beta   90.00
_cell.angle_gamma   90.00
#
_symmetry.space_group_name_H-M   'P 1'
#
loop_
_entity.id
_entity.type
_entity.pdbx_description
1 polymer ?
#
loop_
_entity_poly.entity_id
_entity_poly.type
_entity_poly.pdbx_seq_one_letter_code
_entity_poly.pdbx_strand_id
1 'polypeptide(L)'
;MKEVMSMNSKLNFILGGLIFFVALIIFEGSSGAQMLPAKIIVKFEDTPLLLPKAWSLVEKMNEKEDLLKELPLNVSTKSLDFYENRITRSGDKISTSRKKITEQNKDIGMKIMNIDTGEIRIIKIAIQIQKDGIKLISPPGYQIDIVERASGIRWNRWNTLYKISSPTGWLVLKNKYPDVNEKTQKVTVKDKAGKKRTISKKFYITEEFIYSPYSGELHTPELIEAGRDYLKSVVRAAMTDLKEYRVPSRAVADQMIADIPSLSPYFFARLPILEHTDMTEFVEDSQKSVERVLVLIGANKGVAFSKTGSKAGAFGWVQFTPTTYRNIRKAYPAAKLIEDFEVGAADHLNSMKAAMLLYDYNLQLLIDKKGKNVLSDPRLEEYLAASYNGNPKWVLQSLKASIFGSLDWPTKLKSETKGYLYKIRFLQEKNWP
;
A
#
# COMPACT_ATOMS: atom_id res chain seq x y z
N MET A 1 -40.42 43.00 47.19
CA MET A 1 -40.16 44.27 47.90
C MET A 1 -38.68 44.24 48.31
N LYS A 2 -37.85 45.11 47.69
CA LYS A 2 -36.53 45.64 48.12
C LYS A 2 -35.52 44.62 48.71
N GLU A 3 -34.47 44.18 48.02
CA GLU A 3 -33.23 44.92 47.66
C GLU A 3 -32.77 45.95 48.71
N VAL A 4 -31.61 45.72 49.34
CA VAL A 4 -30.48 46.68 49.44
C VAL A 4 -29.16 45.89 49.63
N MET A 5 -28.17 46.29 48.84
CA MET A 5 -26.77 45.84 48.76
C MET A 5 -25.84 46.46 49.84
N SER A 6 -24.64 45.88 49.97
CA SER A 6 -23.35 46.61 49.98
C SER A 6 -22.20 45.59 49.79
N MET A 7 -21.50 45.56 48.65
CA MET A 7 -20.20 46.24 48.34
C MET A 7 -19.14 46.06 49.44
N ASN A 8 -17.85 45.75 49.21
CA ASN A 8 -16.94 45.67 48.06
C ASN A 8 -15.63 45.00 48.63
N SER A 9 -14.80 44.22 47.94
CA SER A 9 -13.77 44.70 47.01
C SER A 9 -12.79 43.57 46.59
N LYS A 10 -12.44 43.56 45.29
CA LYS A 10 -11.10 43.39 44.65
C LYS A 10 -10.23 42.14 44.98
N LEU A 11 -9.42 41.55 44.10
CA LEU A 11 -9.19 41.53 42.65
C LEU A 11 -8.02 40.52 42.43
N ASN A 12 -8.22 39.54 41.54
CA ASN A 12 -7.34 38.73 40.68
C ASN A 12 -5.79 38.66 40.89
N PHE A 13 -5.18 37.47 40.69
CA PHE A 13 -4.44 37.00 39.45
C PHE A 13 -3.54 35.75 39.73
N ILE A 14 -3.78 34.66 38.97
CA ILE A 14 -2.84 33.86 38.13
C ILE A 14 -1.67 32.98 38.66
N LEU A 15 -1.61 31.77 38.04
CA LEU A 15 -0.53 30.81 37.69
C LEU A 15 0.36 30.15 38.75
N GLY A 16 0.51 28.82 38.57
CA GLY A 16 1.78 28.29 38.09
C GLY A 16 2.35 27.08 38.81
N GLY A 17 2.60 26.01 38.05
CA GLY A 17 3.81 25.18 38.19
C GLY A 17 3.71 23.90 39.02
N LEU A 18 3.50 22.77 38.34
CA LEU A 18 3.90 21.45 38.84
C LEU A 18 5.32 21.17 38.30
N ILE A 19 6.34 21.25 39.17
CA ILE A 19 7.75 21.02 38.83
C ILE A 19 8.22 19.67 39.37
N PHE A 20 8.83 18.92 38.45
CA PHE A 20 9.88 17.91 38.57
C PHE A 20 10.46 17.60 39.96
N PHE A 21 10.45 16.31 40.32
CA PHE A 21 11.36 15.74 41.31
C PHE A 21 12.69 15.37 40.64
N VAL A 22 13.73 16.15 40.93
CA VAL A 22 15.14 15.74 40.85
C VAL A 22 15.63 15.65 42.28
N ALA A 23 15.85 14.43 42.78
CA ALA A 23 16.40 14.22 44.11
C ALA A 23 17.94 14.30 44.05
N LEU A 24 18.48 15.39 44.61
CA LEU A 24 19.88 15.56 44.92
C LEU A 24 20.04 15.29 46.43
N ILE A 25 20.67 14.17 46.75
CA ILE A 25 20.96 13.76 48.14
C ILE A 25 22.30 14.43 48.53
N ILE A 26 22.26 15.31 49.52
CA ILE A 26 23.43 15.77 50.29
C ILE A 26 23.24 15.25 51.71
N PHE A 27 24.29 14.61 52.24
CA PHE A 27 24.32 13.84 53.49
C PHE A 27 25.16 14.59 54.52
N GLU A 28 24.57 14.93 55.67
CA GLU A 28 25.23 15.15 56.99
C GLU A 28 24.09 14.97 58.02
N GLY A 29 24.13 14.20 59.11
CA GLY A 29 25.05 13.25 59.71
C GLY A 29 24.50 13.00 61.13
N SER A 30 24.25 11.73 61.53
CA SER A 30 24.42 11.21 62.90
C SER A 30 23.68 9.86 63.12
N SER A 31 24.48 8.80 63.22
CA SER A 31 24.45 7.77 64.27
C SER A 31 23.12 7.07 64.62
N GLY A 32 22.89 5.91 63.99
CA GLY A 32 21.96 4.89 64.49
C GLY A 32 22.03 3.64 63.61
N ALA A 33 22.52 2.53 64.16
CA ALA A 33 22.69 1.28 63.44
C ALA A 33 21.36 0.78 62.83
N GLN A 34 21.24 0.85 61.50
CA GLN A 34 20.20 0.16 60.74
C GLN A 34 20.89 -0.81 59.77
N MET A 35 20.43 -2.06 59.82
CA MET A 35 20.84 -3.15 58.94
C MET A 35 20.80 -2.69 57.47
N LEU A 36 21.92 -2.85 56.77
CA LEU A 36 21.96 -2.71 55.32
C LEU A 36 20.94 -3.68 54.70
N PRO A 37 20.01 -3.23 53.85
CA PRO A 37 19.24 -4.15 53.04
C PRO A 37 20.20 -4.94 52.14
N ALA A 38 20.02 -6.25 52.12
CA ALA A 38 20.78 -7.15 51.27
C ALA A 38 20.85 -6.59 49.85
N LYS A 39 22.07 -6.55 49.29
CA LYS A 39 22.32 -6.25 47.88
C LYS A 39 21.37 -7.13 47.05
N ILE A 40 20.32 -6.54 46.48
CA ILE A 40 19.51 -7.21 45.47
C ILE A 40 20.41 -7.30 44.24
N ILE A 41 21.11 -8.43 44.13
CA ILE A 41 21.76 -8.82 42.89
C ILE A 41 20.60 -9.27 41.99
N VAL A 42 20.11 -8.37 41.15
CA VAL A 42 19.30 -8.75 40.00
C VAL A 42 20.23 -9.53 39.09
N LYS A 43 20.23 -10.86 39.22
CA LYS A 43 20.73 -11.73 38.17
C LYS A 43 19.78 -11.58 37.01
N PHE A 44 20.19 -10.82 36.01
CA PHE A 44 19.62 -10.99 34.68
C PHE A 44 19.97 -12.42 34.28
N GLU A 45 18.95 -13.29 34.19
CA GLU A 45 19.12 -14.51 33.42
C GLU A 45 19.48 -14.06 32.01
N ASP A 46 20.68 -14.41 31.56
CA ASP A 46 21.10 -14.21 30.19
C ASP A 46 20.05 -14.90 29.30
N THR A 47 19.16 -14.11 28.71
CA THR A 47 18.29 -14.59 27.63
C THR A 47 19.22 -15.25 26.62
N PRO A 48 19.10 -16.56 26.36
CA PRO A 48 20.03 -17.24 25.47
C PRO A 48 20.03 -16.48 24.15
N LEU A 49 21.20 -15.97 23.77
CA LEU A 49 21.43 -15.33 22.48
C LEU A 49 20.99 -16.33 21.42
N LEU A 50 19.82 -16.09 20.81
CA LEU A 50 19.37 -16.84 19.66
C LEU A 50 20.48 -16.71 18.62
N LEU A 51 21.16 -17.82 18.33
CA LEU A 51 22.14 -17.88 17.26
C LEU A 51 21.47 -17.30 16.00
N PRO A 52 22.16 -16.41 15.25
CA PRO A 52 21.61 -15.89 14.01
C PRO A 52 21.16 -17.06 13.14
N LYS A 53 19.93 -16.99 12.62
CA LYS A 53 19.46 -17.99 11.64
C LYS A 53 20.45 -17.98 10.48
N ALA A 54 20.83 -19.16 9.99
CA ALA A 54 21.82 -19.32 8.92
C ALA A 54 21.30 -18.86 7.53
N TRP A 55 20.17 -18.16 7.48
CA TRP A 55 19.48 -17.74 6.26
C TRP A 55 18.65 -16.49 6.53
N SER A 56 18.38 -15.71 5.47
CA SER A 56 17.47 -14.56 5.47
C SER A 56 16.19 -14.84 4.68
N LEU A 57 15.09 -14.15 4.97
CA LEU A 57 13.84 -14.33 4.21
C LEU A 57 14.00 -13.89 2.76
N VAL A 58 14.72 -12.78 2.52
CA VAL A 58 14.99 -12.23 1.19
C VAL A 58 15.73 -13.23 0.31
N GLU A 59 16.70 -13.98 0.86
CA GLU A 59 17.37 -15.07 0.14
C GLU A 59 16.40 -16.20 -0.24
N LYS A 60 15.57 -16.62 0.71
CA LYS A 60 14.60 -17.70 0.53
C LYS A 60 13.48 -17.35 -0.46
N MET A 61 13.20 -16.07 -0.69
CA MET A 61 12.19 -15.61 -1.65
C MET A 61 12.41 -16.15 -3.07
N ASN A 62 13.65 -16.34 -3.51
CA ASN A 62 13.95 -16.79 -4.88
C ASN A 62 14.44 -18.24 -4.96
N GLU A 63 14.81 -18.86 -3.83
CA GLU A 63 15.23 -20.26 -3.80
C GLU A 63 14.12 -21.18 -4.34
N LYS A 64 14.52 -22.15 -5.20
CA LYS A 64 13.65 -23.17 -5.81
C LYS A 64 12.44 -22.60 -6.57
N GLU A 65 12.52 -21.36 -7.06
CA GLU A 65 11.41 -20.77 -7.81
C GLU A 65 11.12 -21.50 -9.13
N ASP A 66 12.14 -22.07 -9.77
CA ASP A 66 11.95 -22.82 -11.02
C ASP A 66 11.11 -24.09 -10.82
N LEU A 67 11.26 -24.77 -9.67
CA LEU A 67 10.38 -25.90 -9.31
C LEU A 67 8.92 -25.46 -9.16
N LEU A 68 8.68 -24.24 -8.68
CA LEU A 68 7.33 -23.69 -8.61
C LEU A 68 6.81 -23.36 -10.02
N LYS A 69 7.64 -22.78 -10.90
CA LYS A 69 7.29 -22.45 -12.29
C LYS A 69 6.92 -23.68 -13.11
N GLU A 70 7.63 -24.79 -12.94
CA GLU A 70 7.41 -26.03 -13.69
C GLU A 70 6.20 -26.84 -13.20
N LEU A 71 5.65 -26.52 -12.03
CA LEU A 71 4.53 -27.25 -11.44
C LEU A 71 3.27 -27.14 -12.35
N PRO A 72 2.73 -28.26 -12.85
CA PRO A 72 1.54 -28.23 -13.70
C PRO A 72 0.28 -27.95 -12.88
N LEU A 73 -0.53 -27.00 -13.36
CA LEU A 73 -1.77 -26.56 -12.72
C LEU A 73 -2.96 -26.78 -13.64
N ASN A 74 -4.06 -27.29 -13.07
CA ASN A 74 -5.32 -27.44 -13.79
C ASN A 74 -6.24 -26.25 -13.54
N VAL A 75 -7.01 -25.84 -14.55
CA VAL A 75 -8.02 -24.79 -14.40
C VAL A 75 -9.33 -25.25 -15.04
N SER A 76 -10.42 -25.14 -14.29
CA SER A 76 -11.77 -25.37 -14.80
C SER A 76 -12.15 -24.31 -15.82
N THR A 77 -12.80 -24.71 -16.91
CA THR A 77 -13.39 -23.80 -17.90
C THR A 77 -14.63 -23.08 -17.35
N LYS A 78 -15.30 -23.67 -16.35
CA LYS A 78 -16.50 -23.10 -15.73
C LYS A 78 -16.12 -22.14 -14.60
N SER A 79 -16.59 -20.90 -14.72
CA SER A 79 -16.57 -19.91 -13.64
C SER A 79 -17.80 -20.05 -12.75
N LEU A 80 -17.63 -19.81 -11.46
CA LEU A 80 -18.64 -19.87 -10.42
C LEU A 80 -18.64 -18.57 -9.62
N ASP A 81 -19.82 -18.19 -9.17
CA ASP A 81 -20.03 -17.00 -8.36
C ASP A 81 -20.21 -17.35 -6.90
N PHE A 82 -19.60 -16.56 -6.02
CA PHE A 82 -19.86 -16.59 -4.58
C PHE A 82 -19.86 -15.16 -4.03
N TYR A 83 -20.22 -15.02 -2.75
CA TYR A 83 -20.35 -13.72 -2.12
C TYR A 83 -19.58 -13.66 -0.81
N GLU A 84 -18.88 -12.56 -0.58
CA GLU A 84 -18.20 -12.28 0.68
C GLU A 84 -18.68 -10.96 1.26
N ASN A 85 -18.66 -10.84 2.58
CA ASN A 85 -18.87 -9.57 3.25
C ASN A 85 -17.60 -8.72 3.16
N ARG A 86 -17.77 -7.40 3.10
CA ARG A 86 -16.70 -6.41 3.09
C ARG A 86 -17.03 -5.35 4.11
N ILE A 87 -16.10 -5.11 5.01
CA ILE A 87 -16.22 -4.15 6.09
C ILE A 87 -15.58 -2.85 5.62
N THR A 88 -16.29 -1.75 5.81
CA THR A 88 -15.76 -0.40 5.58
C THR A 88 -15.94 0.41 6.85
N ARG A 89 -14.85 1.03 7.33
CA ARG A 89 -14.86 1.95 8.46
C ARG A 89 -14.66 3.39 7.99
N SER A 90 -15.49 4.29 8.50
CA SER A 90 -15.39 5.73 8.25
C SER A 90 -15.68 6.49 9.54
N GLY A 91 -14.62 6.85 10.27
CA GLY A 91 -14.74 7.29 11.66
C GLY A 91 -15.35 6.17 12.51
N ASP A 92 -16.31 6.52 13.37
CA ASP A 92 -16.98 5.54 14.25
C ASP A 92 -18.02 4.66 13.54
N LYS A 93 -18.29 4.91 12.25
CA LYS A 93 -19.28 4.14 11.49
C LYS A 93 -18.63 2.92 10.84
N ILE A 94 -19.16 1.75 11.18
CA ILE A 94 -18.85 0.48 10.52
C ILE A 94 -20.01 0.14 9.57
N SER A 95 -19.70 -0.21 8.33
CA SER A 95 -20.67 -0.68 7.35
C SER A 95 -20.20 -1.99 6.73
N THR A 96 -21.16 -2.87 6.43
CA THR A 96 -20.91 -4.15 5.78
C THR A 96 -21.60 -4.18 4.44
N SER A 97 -20.87 -4.52 3.38
CA SER A 97 -21.40 -4.69 2.04
C SER A 97 -21.15 -6.11 1.55
N ARG A 98 -22.07 -6.65 0.73
CA ARG A 98 -21.91 -7.97 0.13
C ARG A 98 -21.31 -7.85 -1.26
N LYS A 99 -20.13 -8.43 -1.47
CA LYS A 99 -19.40 -8.36 -2.74
C LYS A 99 -19.50 -9.70 -3.48
N LYS A 100 -20.00 -9.65 -4.71
CA LYS A 100 -19.97 -10.77 -5.65
C LYS A 100 -18.54 -10.98 -6.15
N ILE A 101 -18.09 -12.22 -6.14
CA ILE A 101 -16.80 -12.66 -6.69
C ILE A 101 -17.06 -13.78 -7.67
N THR A 102 -16.41 -13.70 -8.84
CA THR A 102 -16.43 -14.73 -9.87
C THR A 102 -15.05 -15.33 -9.97
N GLU A 103 -14.96 -16.64 -9.89
CA GLU A 103 -13.70 -17.39 -9.88
C GLU A 103 -13.87 -18.74 -10.58
N GLN A 104 -12.79 -19.48 -10.85
CA GLN A 104 -12.83 -20.86 -11.34
C GLN A 104 -12.23 -21.83 -10.33
N ASN A 105 -12.72 -23.07 -10.32
CA ASN A 105 -11.99 -24.16 -9.65
C ASN A 105 -10.64 -24.34 -10.35
N LYS A 106 -9.56 -24.42 -9.59
CA LYS A 106 -8.20 -24.53 -10.15
C LYS A 106 -7.21 -25.09 -9.14
N ASP A 107 -6.09 -25.58 -9.64
CA ASP A 107 -4.91 -25.84 -8.83
C ASP A 107 -4.13 -24.54 -8.62
N ILE A 108 -3.50 -24.41 -7.46
CA ILE A 108 -2.52 -23.37 -7.14
C ILE A 108 -1.25 -24.06 -6.66
N GLY A 109 -0.10 -23.64 -7.19
CA GLY A 109 1.20 -24.05 -6.67
C GLY A 109 1.57 -23.20 -5.46
N MET A 110 2.11 -23.79 -4.41
CA MET A 110 2.60 -23.06 -3.24
C MET A 110 4.05 -23.45 -2.96
N LYS A 111 4.91 -22.44 -2.89
CA LYS A 111 6.22 -22.55 -2.25
C LYS A 111 6.03 -22.25 -0.78
N ILE A 112 6.26 -23.26 0.05
CA ILE A 112 6.15 -23.17 1.50
C ILE A 112 7.53 -23.35 2.15
N MET A 113 7.71 -22.77 3.32
CA MET A 113 8.97 -22.82 4.05
C MET A 113 8.76 -23.10 5.52
N ASN A 114 9.59 -23.96 6.10
CA ASN A 114 9.70 -24.10 7.54
C ASN A 114 10.53 -22.95 8.13
N ILE A 115 9.98 -22.25 9.11
CA ILE A 115 10.50 -21.02 9.70
C ILE A 115 11.70 -21.28 10.62
N ASP A 116 11.88 -22.49 11.11
CA ASP A 116 12.97 -22.85 12.01
C ASP A 116 14.16 -23.38 11.22
N THR A 117 13.90 -24.25 10.25
CA THR A 117 14.97 -24.93 9.47
C THR A 117 15.33 -24.23 8.18
N GLY A 118 14.46 -23.37 7.64
CA GLY A 118 14.62 -22.77 6.30
C GLY A 118 14.39 -23.77 5.16
N GLU A 119 13.84 -24.96 5.46
CA GLU A 119 13.49 -25.97 4.46
C GLU A 119 12.37 -25.46 3.56
N ILE A 120 12.56 -25.57 2.24
CA ILE A 120 11.56 -25.21 1.23
C ILE A 120 10.95 -26.45 0.59
N ARG A 121 9.63 -26.46 0.48
CA ARG A 121 8.83 -27.43 -0.29
C ARG A 121 7.93 -26.74 -1.30
N ILE A 122 7.71 -27.41 -2.42
CA ILE A 122 6.69 -27.03 -3.40
C ILE A 122 5.54 -28.01 -3.26
N ILE A 123 4.35 -27.48 -3.02
CA ILE A 123 3.12 -28.27 -2.92
C ILE A 123 2.07 -27.73 -3.88
N LYS A 124 1.07 -28.56 -4.18
CA LYS A 124 -0.10 -28.18 -4.97
C LYS A 124 -1.34 -28.26 -4.10
N ILE A 125 -2.20 -27.25 -4.17
CA ILE A 125 -3.53 -27.28 -3.58
C ILE A 125 -4.59 -27.09 -4.66
N ALA A 126 -5.81 -27.56 -4.41
CA ALA A 126 -6.95 -27.23 -5.26
C ALA A 126 -7.88 -26.24 -4.56
N ILE A 127 -8.40 -25.27 -5.31
CA ILE A 127 -9.47 -24.39 -4.86
C ILE A 127 -10.80 -24.87 -5.41
N GLN A 128 -11.78 -25.01 -4.53
CA GLN A 128 -13.15 -25.34 -4.88
C GLN A 128 -14.08 -24.22 -4.44
N ILE A 129 -14.82 -23.67 -5.39
CA ILE A 129 -15.79 -22.62 -5.14
C ILE A 129 -17.08 -23.26 -4.64
N GLN A 130 -17.56 -22.74 -3.53
CA GLN A 130 -18.79 -23.12 -2.87
C GLN A 130 -19.71 -21.90 -2.77
N LYS A 131 -20.98 -22.13 -2.38
CA LYS A 131 -21.98 -21.05 -2.30
C LYS A 131 -21.60 -19.98 -1.28
N ASP A 132 -20.87 -20.38 -0.24
CA ASP A 132 -20.47 -19.60 0.93
C ASP A 132 -18.99 -19.16 0.92
N GLY A 133 -18.24 -19.49 -0.14
CA GLY A 133 -16.85 -19.06 -0.25
C GLY A 133 -15.98 -20.02 -1.05
N ILE A 134 -14.70 -20.05 -0.70
CA ILE A 134 -13.71 -20.95 -1.29
C ILE A 134 -13.25 -21.95 -0.23
N LYS A 135 -13.27 -23.22 -0.62
CA LYS A 135 -12.66 -24.32 0.13
C LYS A 135 -11.31 -24.66 -0.48
N LEU A 136 -10.27 -24.72 0.36
CA LEU A 136 -8.96 -25.21 -0.03
C LEU A 136 -8.92 -26.73 0.20
N ILE A 137 -8.44 -27.47 -0.79
CA ILE A 137 -8.09 -28.89 -0.66
C ILE A 137 -6.58 -28.97 -0.58
N SER A 138 -6.09 -29.21 0.65
CA SER A 138 -4.67 -29.37 0.94
C SER A 138 -4.22 -30.80 0.65
N PRO A 139 -2.93 -31.02 0.28
CA PRO A 139 -2.37 -32.36 0.16
C PRO A 139 -2.29 -33.05 1.53
N PRO A 140 -2.15 -34.40 1.57
CA PRO A 140 -2.01 -35.14 2.82
C PRO A 140 -0.89 -34.57 3.71
N GLY A 141 -1.18 -34.48 5.00
CA GLY A 141 -0.24 -33.92 5.99
C GLY A 141 -0.28 -32.40 6.11
N TYR A 142 -1.03 -31.69 5.26
CA TYR A 142 -1.16 -30.23 5.32
C TYR A 142 -2.58 -29.78 5.65
N GLN A 143 -2.69 -28.76 6.48
CA GLN A 143 -3.91 -27.98 6.68
C GLN A 143 -3.58 -26.51 6.39
N ILE A 144 -4.22 -25.96 5.36
CA ILE A 144 -4.01 -24.58 4.91
C ILE A 144 -5.34 -23.84 4.93
N ASP A 145 -5.35 -22.70 5.61
CA ASP A 145 -6.53 -21.89 5.85
C ASP A 145 -6.42 -20.52 5.17
N ILE A 146 -7.56 -19.97 4.74
CA ILE A 146 -7.66 -18.58 4.29
C ILE A 146 -7.94 -17.70 5.51
N VAL A 147 -7.11 -16.68 5.70
CA VAL A 147 -7.27 -15.73 6.82
C VAL A 147 -8.05 -14.52 6.36
N GLU A 148 -9.08 -14.16 7.13
CA GLU A 148 -9.85 -12.94 6.92
C GLU A 148 -9.07 -11.71 7.38
N ARG A 149 -9.05 -10.67 6.55
CA ARG A 149 -8.47 -9.35 6.89
C ARG A 149 -9.49 -8.51 7.68
N ALA A 150 -9.03 -7.50 8.41
CA ALA A 150 -9.90 -6.58 9.17
C ALA A 150 -10.95 -5.85 8.30
N SER A 151 -10.68 -5.70 7.00
CA SER A 151 -11.61 -5.21 5.98
C SER A 151 -12.66 -6.26 5.52
N GLY A 152 -12.72 -7.45 6.13
CA GLY A 152 -13.55 -8.58 5.73
C GLY A 152 -13.09 -9.28 4.45
N ILE A 153 -11.90 -8.98 3.93
CA ILE A 153 -11.36 -9.63 2.73
C ILE A 153 -10.85 -11.03 3.10
N ARG A 154 -11.50 -12.07 2.57
CA ARG A 154 -11.02 -13.46 2.63
C ARG A 154 -10.35 -13.87 1.32
N TRP A 155 -11.04 -13.77 0.19
CA TRP A 155 -10.45 -14.07 -1.11
C TRP A 155 -9.89 -12.84 -1.83
N ASN A 156 -8.63 -12.93 -2.25
CA ASN A 156 -7.93 -11.88 -2.98
C ASN A 156 -6.98 -12.46 -4.06
N ARG A 157 -7.42 -13.54 -4.72
CA ARG A 157 -6.68 -14.23 -5.79
C ARG A 157 -5.25 -14.59 -5.34
N TRP A 158 -4.23 -14.27 -6.14
CA TRP A 158 -2.81 -14.50 -5.85
C TRP A 158 -2.29 -13.78 -4.59
N ASN A 159 -3.02 -12.78 -4.06
CA ASN A 159 -2.66 -12.06 -2.83
C ASN A 159 -3.61 -12.39 -1.67
N THR A 160 -4.19 -13.60 -1.68
CA THR A 160 -4.96 -14.17 -0.57
C THR A 160 -4.03 -14.48 0.61
N LEU A 161 -4.45 -14.14 1.83
CA LEU A 161 -3.68 -14.41 3.04
C LEU A 161 -3.88 -15.87 3.44
N TYR A 162 -2.80 -16.66 3.44
CA TYR A 162 -2.82 -18.07 3.81
C TYR A 162 -2.13 -18.29 5.16
N LYS A 163 -2.62 -19.28 5.91
CA LYS A 163 -1.97 -19.81 7.11
C LYS A 163 -1.83 -21.32 6.99
N ILE A 164 -0.66 -21.86 7.30
CA ILE A 164 -0.46 -23.31 7.40
C ILE A 164 -0.63 -23.68 8.87
N SER A 165 -1.76 -24.30 9.19
CA SER A 165 -2.11 -24.71 10.55
C SER A 165 -1.49 -26.07 10.92
N SER A 166 -1.20 -26.90 9.92
CA SER A 166 -0.48 -28.16 10.11
C SER A 166 0.35 -28.48 8.85
N PRO A 167 1.62 -28.93 8.99
CA PRO A 167 2.41 -28.90 10.23
C PRO A 167 2.68 -27.46 10.68
N THR A 168 2.88 -27.26 11.99
CA THR A 168 3.22 -25.94 12.56
C THR A 168 4.62 -25.50 12.14
N GLY A 169 4.87 -24.18 12.19
CA GLY A 169 6.17 -23.61 11.82
C GLY A 169 6.38 -23.50 10.30
N TRP A 170 5.34 -23.71 9.48
CA TRP A 170 5.41 -23.52 8.04
C TRP A 170 4.66 -22.25 7.61
N LEU A 171 5.17 -21.55 6.60
CA LEU A 171 4.50 -20.42 5.96
C LEU A 171 4.47 -20.57 4.44
N VAL A 172 3.59 -19.80 3.78
CA VAL A 172 3.56 -19.67 2.31
C VAL A 172 4.47 -18.52 1.90
N LEU A 173 5.58 -18.82 1.22
CA LEU A 173 6.49 -17.81 0.67
C LEU A 173 5.96 -17.23 -0.64
N LYS A 174 5.54 -18.09 -1.56
CA LYS A 174 5.01 -17.68 -2.87
C LYS A 174 3.92 -18.64 -3.30
N ASN A 175 3.00 -18.16 -4.12
CA ASN A 175 2.08 -19.01 -4.87
C ASN A 175 2.25 -18.78 -6.37
N LYS A 176 2.03 -19.84 -7.16
CA LYS A 176 1.83 -19.79 -8.60
C LYS A 176 0.34 -19.89 -8.86
N TYR A 177 -0.23 -18.78 -9.31
CA TYR A 177 -1.67 -18.61 -9.46
C TYR A 177 -2.06 -18.52 -10.94
N PRO A 178 -2.94 -19.40 -11.44
CA PRO A 178 -3.51 -19.27 -12.77
C PRO A 178 -4.58 -18.16 -12.82
N ASP A 179 -4.23 -17.02 -13.41
CA ASP A 179 -5.14 -15.90 -13.65
C ASP A 179 -5.78 -16.05 -15.03
N VAL A 180 -7.09 -16.26 -15.05
CA VAL A 180 -7.83 -16.52 -16.29
C VAL A 180 -8.56 -15.28 -16.73
N ASN A 181 -8.17 -14.79 -17.90
CA ASN A 181 -8.69 -13.59 -18.50
C ASN A 181 -9.61 -13.96 -19.68
N GLU A 182 -10.87 -13.53 -19.60
CA GLU A 182 -11.79 -13.60 -20.73
C GLU A 182 -11.44 -12.52 -21.75
N LYS A 183 -11.15 -12.92 -22.98
CA LYS A 183 -10.95 -12.01 -24.11
C LYS A 183 -12.09 -12.20 -25.10
N THR A 184 -12.51 -11.09 -25.71
CA THR A 184 -13.54 -11.08 -26.75
C THR A 184 -12.92 -10.67 -28.08
N GLN A 185 -13.00 -11.55 -29.09
CA GLN A 185 -12.61 -11.25 -30.45
C GLN A 185 -13.86 -11.01 -31.29
N LYS A 186 -13.90 -9.89 -32.03
CA LYS A 186 -14.93 -9.65 -33.04
C LYS A 186 -14.50 -10.31 -34.35
N VAL A 187 -15.30 -11.25 -34.86
CA VAL A 187 -15.03 -11.98 -36.10
C VAL A 187 -16.17 -11.71 -37.07
N THR A 188 -15.84 -11.34 -38.31
CA THR A 188 -16.84 -11.20 -39.38
C THR A 188 -17.08 -12.56 -40.04
N VAL A 189 -18.30 -13.06 -39.95
CA VAL A 189 -18.76 -14.30 -40.59
C VAL A 189 -19.79 -13.98 -41.67
N LYS A 190 -19.87 -14.78 -42.72
CA LYS A 190 -20.99 -14.72 -43.68
C LYS A 190 -22.11 -15.61 -43.17
N ASP A 191 -23.34 -15.09 -43.16
CA ASP A 191 -24.51 -15.93 -42.89
C ASP A 191 -24.85 -16.83 -44.10
N LYS A 192 -25.87 -17.69 -43.95
CA LYS A 192 -26.30 -18.63 -45.00
C LYS A 192 -26.76 -17.93 -46.29
N ALA A 193 -27.09 -16.64 -46.24
CA ALA A 193 -27.45 -15.82 -47.39
C ALA A 193 -26.25 -15.01 -47.95
N GLY A 194 -25.04 -15.25 -47.46
CA GLY A 194 -23.82 -14.56 -47.88
C GLY A 194 -23.61 -13.17 -47.25
N LYS A 195 -24.51 -12.73 -46.36
CA LYS A 195 -24.43 -11.40 -45.72
C LYS A 195 -23.41 -11.44 -44.58
N LYS A 196 -22.50 -10.46 -44.57
CA LYS A 196 -21.50 -10.31 -43.51
C LYS A 196 -22.18 -9.90 -42.20
N ARG A 197 -21.89 -10.62 -41.12
CA ARG A 197 -22.27 -10.29 -39.74
C ARG A 197 -21.04 -10.35 -38.85
N THR A 198 -20.92 -9.43 -37.91
CA THR A 198 -19.87 -9.48 -36.89
C THR A 198 -20.40 -10.23 -35.67
N ILE A 199 -19.74 -11.32 -35.30
CA ILE A 199 -20.00 -12.06 -34.08
C ILE A 199 -18.87 -11.86 -33.07
N SER A 200 -19.20 -11.88 -31.79
CA SER A 200 -18.22 -11.84 -30.70
C SER A 200 -17.91 -13.25 -30.26
N LYS A 201 -16.66 -13.71 -30.46
CA LYS A 201 -16.17 -14.98 -29.94
C LYS A 201 -15.40 -14.72 -28.65
N LYS A 202 -15.81 -15.37 -27.56
CA LYS A 202 -15.09 -15.35 -26.29
C LYS A 202 -14.07 -16.47 -26.27
N PHE A 203 -12.88 -16.18 -25.75
CA PHE A 203 -11.85 -17.16 -25.48
C PHE A 203 -11.16 -16.80 -24.16
N TYR A 204 -10.59 -17.81 -23.51
CA TYR A 204 -9.94 -17.65 -22.21
C TYR A 204 -8.44 -17.78 -22.39
N ILE A 205 -7.69 -16.81 -21.87
CA ILE A 205 -6.23 -16.87 -21.75
C ILE A 205 -5.92 -17.12 -20.29
N THR A 206 -5.10 -18.13 -20.00
CA THR A 206 -4.59 -18.37 -18.65
C THR A 206 -3.16 -17.86 -18.59
N GLU A 207 -2.90 -16.93 -17.68
CA GLU A 207 -1.56 -16.48 -17.35
C GLU A 207 -1.21 -16.92 -15.94
N GLU A 208 -0.04 -17.51 -15.78
CA GLU A 208 0.43 -17.94 -14.47
C GLU A 208 1.19 -16.80 -13.80
N PHE A 209 0.84 -16.50 -12.55
CA PHE A 209 1.42 -15.40 -11.81
C PHE A 209 2.05 -15.90 -10.52
N ILE A 210 3.35 -15.67 -10.37
CA ILE A 210 4.09 -16.04 -9.16
C ILE A 210 4.13 -14.83 -8.22
N TYR A 211 3.59 -14.99 -7.02
CA TYR A 211 3.43 -13.89 -6.08
C TYR A 211 3.59 -14.35 -4.63
N SER A 212 4.25 -13.53 -3.82
CA SER A 212 4.26 -13.63 -2.37
C SER A 212 3.02 -12.94 -1.80
N PRO A 213 2.02 -13.70 -1.33
CA PRO A 213 0.94 -13.09 -0.57
C PRO A 213 1.53 -12.61 0.77
N TYR A 214 0.91 -11.60 1.36
CA TYR A 214 1.27 -11.22 2.72
C TYR A 214 0.92 -12.36 3.70
N SER A 215 1.71 -12.55 4.75
CA SER A 215 1.37 -13.33 5.94
C SER A 215 1.93 -12.65 7.19
N GLY A 216 1.50 -13.07 8.38
CA GLY A 216 2.04 -12.52 9.63
C GLY A 216 3.52 -12.84 9.80
N GLU A 217 3.94 -14.02 9.35
CA GLU A 217 5.31 -14.52 9.43
C GLU A 217 6.26 -13.84 8.44
N LEU A 218 5.74 -13.32 7.33
CA LEU A 218 6.49 -12.46 6.41
C LEU A 218 6.60 -11.00 6.89
N HIS A 219 5.85 -10.63 7.93
CA HIS A 219 5.93 -9.29 8.50
C HIS A 219 7.18 -9.16 9.38
N THR A 220 8.33 -8.97 8.74
CA THR A 220 9.63 -8.86 9.39
C THR A 220 10.30 -7.52 9.06
N PRO A 221 11.15 -7.00 9.97
CA PRO A 221 11.95 -5.80 9.69
C PRO A 221 12.77 -5.93 8.40
N GLU A 222 13.28 -7.12 8.12
CA GLU A 222 14.04 -7.44 6.91
C GLU A 222 13.24 -7.15 5.63
N LEU A 223 12.00 -7.68 5.53
CA LEU A 223 11.16 -7.47 4.35
C LEU A 223 10.58 -6.06 4.27
N ILE A 224 10.35 -5.41 5.41
CA ILE A 224 9.96 -3.99 5.45
C ILE A 224 11.09 -3.13 4.85
N GLU A 225 12.34 -3.32 5.26
CA GLU A 225 13.47 -2.55 4.75
C GLU A 225 13.74 -2.86 3.28
N ALA A 226 13.69 -4.14 2.88
CA ALA A 226 13.79 -4.53 1.47
C ALA A 226 12.72 -3.83 0.59
N GLY A 227 11.52 -3.63 1.14
CA GLY A 227 10.46 -2.85 0.50
C GLY A 227 10.82 -1.38 0.34
N ARG A 228 11.31 -0.74 1.41
CA ARG A 228 11.74 0.67 1.39
C ARG A 228 12.87 0.90 0.39
N ASP A 229 13.86 0.03 0.39
CA ASP A 229 15.03 0.14 -0.49
C ASP A 229 14.66 -0.05 -1.95
N TYR A 230 13.81 -1.04 -2.25
CA TYR A 230 13.29 -1.20 -3.60
C TYR A 230 12.54 0.06 -4.06
N LEU A 231 11.65 0.61 -3.22
CA LEU A 231 10.88 1.82 -3.54
C LEU A 231 11.79 3.02 -3.84
N LYS A 232 12.76 3.30 -2.95
CA LYS A 232 13.77 4.35 -3.14
C LYS A 232 14.58 4.13 -4.42
N SER A 233 14.93 2.88 -4.73
CA SER A 233 15.70 2.55 -5.93
C SER A 233 14.93 2.88 -7.21
N VAL A 234 13.63 2.56 -7.27
CA VAL A 234 12.80 2.86 -8.44
C VAL A 234 12.58 4.36 -8.60
N VAL A 235 12.36 5.10 -7.51
CA VAL A 235 12.25 6.56 -7.55
C VAL A 235 13.55 7.18 -8.07
N ARG A 236 14.72 6.76 -7.55
CA ARG A 236 16.02 7.26 -8.02
C ARG A 236 16.24 6.95 -9.50
N ALA A 237 15.93 5.74 -9.94
CA ALA A 237 16.03 5.35 -11.34
C ALA A 237 15.09 6.18 -12.23
N ALA A 238 13.85 6.42 -11.81
CA ALA A 238 12.91 7.26 -12.56
C ALA A 238 13.40 8.71 -12.69
N MET A 239 13.93 9.31 -11.62
CA MET A 239 14.53 10.64 -11.69
C MET A 239 15.75 10.68 -12.61
N THR A 240 16.58 9.64 -12.56
CA THR A 240 17.77 9.50 -13.43
C THR A 240 17.35 9.45 -14.89
N ASP A 241 16.41 8.57 -15.26
CA ASP A 241 15.84 8.48 -16.61
C ASP A 241 15.30 9.84 -17.09
N LEU A 242 14.50 10.52 -16.27
CA LEU A 242 13.90 11.81 -16.65
C LEU A 242 14.95 12.90 -16.86
N LYS A 243 16.03 12.87 -16.07
CA LYS A 243 17.18 13.77 -16.24
C LYS A 243 17.99 13.46 -17.49
N GLU A 244 18.30 12.19 -17.74
CA GLU A 244 19.03 11.75 -18.93
C GLU A 244 18.26 12.03 -20.22
N TYR A 245 16.93 11.87 -20.19
CA TYR A 245 16.04 12.24 -21.30
C TYR A 245 15.80 13.75 -21.40
N ARG A 246 16.39 14.55 -20.49
CA ARG A 246 16.28 16.02 -20.45
C ARG A 246 14.83 16.48 -20.49
N VAL A 247 13.96 15.84 -19.70
CA VAL A 247 12.52 16.14 -19.72
C VAL A 247 12.28 17.49 -19.05
N PRO A 248 11.80 18.52 -19.79
CA PRO A 248 11.54 19.82 -19.21
C PRO A 248 10.33 19.76 -18.27
N SER A 249 10.39 20.56 -17.21
CA SER A 249 9.22 20.86 -16.38
C SER A 249 8.25 21.72 -17.16
N ARG A 250 6.96 21.43 -17.01
CA ARG A 250 5.87 22.31 -17.46
C ARG A 250 5.48 23.31 -16.38
N ALA A 251 5.74 23.00 -15.11
CA ALA A 251 5.40 23.87 -13.99
C ALA A 251 6.42 24.99 -13.77
N VAL A 252 7.70 24.68 -13.94
CA VAL A 252 8.82 25.59 -13.65
C VAL A 252 9.62 25.79 -14.93
N ALA A 253 9.49 26.98 -15.52
CA ALA A 253 10.20 27.34 -16.74
C ALA A 253 11.72 27.14 -16.60
N ASP A 254 12.33 26.71 -17.70
CA ASP A 254 13.79 26.53 -17.86
C ASP A 254 14.45 25.53 -16.89
N GLN A 255 13.65 24.66 -16.25
CA GLN A 255 14.15 23.57 -15.40
C GLN A 255 13.74 22.20 -15.94
N MET A 256 14.55 21.18 -15.63
CA MET A 256 14.17 19.78 -15.82
C MET A 256 13.32 19.33 -14.63
N ILE A 257 12.32 18.48 -14.89
CA ILE A 257 11.44 17.97 -13.83
C ILE A 257 12.23 17.28 -12.70
N ALA A 258 13.28 16.54 -13.06
CA ALA A 258 14.12 15.80 -12.12
C ALA A 258 14.97 16.70 -11.21
N ASP A 259 15.12 17.99 -11.55
CA ASP A 259 15.95 18.95 -10.84
C ASP A 259 15.13 19.97 -10.02
N ILE A 260 13.79 19.84 -9.97
CA ILE A 260 12.93 20.75 -9.19
C ILE A 260 13.11 20.47 -7.68
N PRO A 261 13.68 21.39 -6.89
CA PRO A 261 14.02 21.11 -5.49
C PRO A 261 12.81 20.85 -4.58
N SER A 262 11.65 21.43 -4.91
CA SER A 262 10.41 21.27 -4.13
C SER A 262 9.71 19.93 -4.35
N LEU A 263 10.12 19.15 -5.37
CA LEU A 263 9.59 17.81 -5.63
C LEU A 263 10.51 16.76 -5.03
N SER A 264 10.40 16.59 -3.71
CA SER A 264 11.20 15.61 -2.96
C SER A 264 10.97 14.18 -3.47
N PRO A 265 12.02 13.33 -3.56
CA PRO A 265 11.88 11.89 -3.84
C PRO A 265 10.86 11.18 -2.94
N TYR A 266 10.69 11.66 -1.70
CA TYR A 266 9.70 11.13 -0.76
C TYR A 266 8.25 11.30 -1.24
N PHE A 267 7.93 12.35 -1.99
CA PHE A 267 6.56 12.54 -2.50
C PHE A 267 6.16 11.37 -3.39
N PHE A 268 7.13 10.86 -4.16
CA PHE A 268 6.91 9.78 -5.13
C PHE A 268 6.99 8.41 -4.48
N ALA A 269 7.88 8.23 -3.50
CA ALA A 269 8.01 6.96 -2.80
C ALA A 269 6.75 6.62 -1.95
N ARG A 270 5.99 7.63 -1.51
CA ARG A 270 4.74 7.43 -0.76
C ARG A 270 3.59 6.95 -1.63
N LEU A 271 3.62 7.22 -2.94
CA LEU A 271 2.49 6.94 -3.84
C LEU A 271 2.05 5.47 -3.81
N PRO A 272 2.93 4.46 -4.02
CA PRO A 272 2.50 3.07 -3.94
C PRO A 272 1.91 2.67 -2.59
N ILE A 273 2.39 3.27 -1.49
CA ILE A 273 1.86 3.02 -0.15
C ILE A 273 0.44 3.60 -0.05
N LEU A 274 0.26 4.86 -0.45
CA LEU A 274 -1.04 5.53 -0.39
C LEU A 274 -2.12 4.79 -1.20
N GLU A 275 -1.75 4.29 -2.39
CA GLU A 275 -2.63 3.53 -3.30
C GLU A 275 -2.98 2.13 -2.77
N HIS A 276 -2.06 1.46 -2.08
CA HIS A 276 -2.23 0.04 -1.69
C HIS A 276 -2.52 -0.21 -0.21
N THR A 277 -2.50 0.84 0.61
CA THR A 277 -3.00 0.79 1.98
C THR A 277 -4.54 0.85 1.98
N ASP A 278 -5.20 -0.15 2.55
CA ASP A 278 -6.65 -0.12 2.72
C ASP A 278 -7.03 0.86 3.85
N MET A 279 -8.03 1.72 3.63
CA MET A 279 -8.40 2.74 4.62
C MET A 279 -9.00 2.13 5.89
N THR A 280 -9.75 1.04 5.77
CA THR A 280 -10.36 0.37 6.94
C THR A 280 -9.28 -0.23 7.83
N GLU A 281 -8.30 -0.89 7.22
CA GLU A 281 -7.16 -1.48 7.95
C GLU A 281 -6.26 -0.38 8.53
N PHE A 282 -6.07 0.71 7.80
CA PHE A 282 -5.25 1.83 8.24
C PHE A 282 -5.81 2.56 9.47
N VAL A 283 -7.13 2.72 9.56
CA VAL A 283 -7.79 3.29 10.75
C VAL A 283 -7.64 2.36 11.95
N GLU A 284 -7.57 1.05 11.74
CA GLU A 284 -7.38 0.07 12.82
C GLU A 284 -5.94 0.01 13.30
N ASP A 285 -4.98 -0.07 12.37
CA ASP A 285 -3.55 -0.11 12.65
C ASP A 285 -2.78 0.52 11.48
N SER A 286 -2.49 1.81 11.61
CA SER A 286 -1.85 2.61 10.56
C SER A 286 -0.44 2.12 10.23
N GLN A 287 0.33 1.75 11.27
CA GLN A 287 1.71 1.31 11.12
C GLN A 287 1.76 -0.02 10.36
N LYS A 288 1.03 -1.02 10.86
CA LYS A 288 1.00 -2.36 10.27
C LYS A 288 0.44 -2.35 8.86
N SER A 289 -0.53 -1.47 8.57
CA SER A 289 -1.13 -1.37 7.24
C SER A 289 -0.15 -0.85 6.18
N VAL A 290 0.73 0.07 6.55
CA VAL A 290 1.78 0.55 5.66
C VAL A 290 2.93 -0.47 5.58
N GLU A 291 3.35 -1.05 6.70
CA GLU A 291 4.38 -2.09 6.72
C GLU A 291 3.97 -3.31 5.88
N ARG A 292 2.68 -3.68 5.90
CA ARG A 292 2.12 -4.71 5.00
C ARG A 292 2.38 -4.39 3.52
N VAL A 293 2.22 -3.14 3.09
CA VAL A 293 2.51 -2.75 1.70
C VAL A 293 4.01 -2.87 1.43
N LEU A 294 4.85 -2.41 2.35
CA LEU A 294 6.30 -2.52 2.23
C LEU A 294 6.77 -3.98 2.17
N VAL A 295 6.23 -4.87 3.00
CA VAL A 295 6.50 -6.32 2.96
C VAL A 295 6.14 -6.89 1.58
N LEU A 296 4.97 -6.52 1.04
CA LEU A 296 4.56 -6.97 -0.30
C LEU A 296 5.50 -6.45 -1.39
N ILE A 297 5.97 -5.20 -1.28
CA ILE A 297 6.96 -4.62 -2.20
C ILE A 297 8.30 -5.33 -2.06
N GLY A 298 8.80 -5.57 -0.85
CA GLY A 298 10.08 -6.24 -0.62
C GLY A 298 10.08 -7.68 -1.12
N ALA A 299 8.99 -8.40 -0.88
CA ALA A 299 8.83 -9.79 -1.26
C ALA A 299 8.62 -10.00 -2.78
N ASN A 300 8.00 -9.04 -3.47
CA ASN A 300 7.62 -9.18 -4.89
C ASN A 300 8.39 -8.27 -5.86
N LYS A 301 9.07 -7.23 -5.37
CA LYS A 301 9.82 -6.24 -6.16
C LYS A 301 8.99 -5.73 -7.36
N GLY A 302 9.53 -5.79 -8.58
CA GLY A 302 8.86 -5.34 -9.81
C GLY A 302 7.52 -5.98 -10.13
N VAL A 303 7.18 -7.08 -9.44
CA VAL A 303 5.91 -7.77 -9.61
C VAL A 303 4.84 -7.22 -8.65
N ALA A 304 5.23 -6.55 -7.55
CA ALA A 304 4.31 -6.04 -6.53
C ALA A 304 3.23 -5.15 -7.16
N PHE A 305 1.96 -5.53 -7.02
CA PHE A 305 0.80 -4.79 -7.55
C PHE A 305 0.79 -4.52 -9.07
N SER A 306 1.70 -5.13 -9.85
CA SER A 306 1.81 -4.92 -11.31
C SER A 306 0.54 -5.30 -12.07
N LYS A 307 -0.23 -6.27 -11.55
CA LYS A 307 -1.52 -6.72 -12.08
C LYS A 307 -2.74 -6.20 -11.30
N THR A 308 -2.55 -5.25 -10.39
CA THR A 308 -3.66 -4.73 -9.56
C THR A 308 -4.47 -3.70 -10.34
N GLY A 309 -5.74 -4.00 -10.57
CA GLY A 309 -6.69 -3.12 -11.24
C GLY A 309 -7.87 -2.70 -10.35
N SER A 310 -8.38 -1.49 -10.57
CA SER A 310 -9.60 -0.97 -9.94
C SER A 310 -10.80 -1.02 -10.88
N LYS A 311 -12.01 -0.90 -10.32
CA LYS A 311 -13.25 -0.79 -11.13
C LYS A 311 -13.27 0.45 -12.03
N ALA A 312 -12.55 1.50 -11.66
CA ALA A 312 -12.43 2.73 -12.45
C ALA A 312 -11.40 2.60 -13.58
N GLY A 313 -10.78 1.43 -13.75
CA GLY A 313 -9.73 1.17 -14.73
C GLY A 313 -8.35 1.65 -14.29
N ALA A 314 -8.18 2.03 -13.02
CA ALA A 314 -6.85 2.31 -12.48
C ALA A 314 -6.02 1.01 -12.46
N PHE A 315 -4.73 1.08 -12.78
CA PHE A 315 -3.89 -0.12 -12.95
C PHE A 315 -2.46 0.09 -12.45
N GLY A 316 -1.83 -1.00 -12.00
CA GLY A 316 -0.44 -1.03 -11.56
C GLY A 316 -0.20 -0.45 -10.17
N TRP A 317 1.05 -0.41 -9.73
CA TRP A 317 1.41 -0.08 -8.34
C TRP A 317 1.19 1.38 -7.92
N VAL A 318 0.96 2.27 -8.89
CA VAL A 318 0.62 3.68 -8.67
C VAL A 318 -0.80 4.03 -9.19
N GLN A 319 -1.58 3.00 -9.59
CA GLN A 319 -3.00 3.11 -9.94
C GLN A 319 -3.32 4.22 -10.98
N PHE A 320 -2.58 4.27 -12.09
CA PHE A 320 -2.92 5.19 -13.19
C PHE A 320 -4.20 4.77 -13.91
N THR A 321 -5.01 5.72 -14.36
CA THR A 321 -6.10 5.43 -15.32
C THR A 321 -5.61 5.56 -16.77
N PRO A 322 -6.25 4.90 -17.75
CA PRO A 322 -5.83 4.94 -19.16
C PRO A 322 -5.81 6.35 -19.74
N THR A 323 -6.82 7.16 -19.38
CA THR A 323 -6.95 8.54 -19.87
C THR A 323 -5.86 9.43 -19.28
N THR A 324 -5.63 9.37 -17.96
CA THR A 324 -4.59 10.16 -17.31
C THR A 324 -3.21 9.80 -17.86
N TYR A 325 -2.90 8.51 -17.95
CA TYR A 325 -1.62 8.03 -18.48
C TYR A 325 -1.38 8.52 -19.92
N ARG A 326 -2.38 8.40 -20.80
CA ARG A 326 -2.30 8.89 -22.18
C ARG A 326 -2.06 10.40 -22.24
N ASN A 327 -2.72 11.17 -21.38
CA ASN A 327 -2.54 12.62 -21.34
C ASN A 327 -1.13 13.00 -20.89
N ILE A 328 -0.58 12.31 -19.89
CA ILE A 328 0.80 12.53 -19.44
C ILE A 328 1.80 12.16 -20.53
N ARG A 329 1.65 11.01 -21.20
CA ARG A 329 2.50 10.64 -22.34
C ARG A 329 2.50 11.70 -23.44
N LYS A 330 1.33 12.26 -23.75
CA LYS A 330 1.19 13.35 -24.74
C LYS A 330 1.82 14.66 -24.27
N ALA A 331 1.69 15.00 -22.99
CA ALA A 331 2.22 16.23 -22.42
C ALA A 331 3.76 16.23 -22.29
N TYR A 332 4.37 15.05 -22.17
CA TYR A 332 5.80 14.84 -21.98
C TYR A 332 6.36 13.78 -22.95
N PRO A 333 6.37 14.03 -24.27
CA PRO A 333 6.85 13.06 -25.24
C PRO A 333 8.34 12.68 -25.03
N ALA A 334 9.15 13.62 -24.51
CA ALA A 334 10.57 13.40 -24.21
C ALA A 334 10.79 12.30 -23.15
N ALA A 335 9.82 12.02 -22.29
CA ALA A 335 9.95 11.03 -21.22
C ALA A 335 9.92 9.56 -21.71
N LYS A 336 9.61 9.33 -23.00
CA LYS A 336 9.60 8.00 -23.63
C LYS A 336 8.79 6.96 -22.83
N LEU A 337 7.63 7.37 -22.32
CA LEU A 337 6.73 6.45 -21.63
C LEU A 337 6.23 5.36 -22.60
N ILE A 338 6.12 4.13 -22.09
CA ILE A 338 5.59 2.98 -22.83
C ILE A 338 4.20 3.32 -23.41
N GLU A 339 3.97 2.97 -24.68
CA GLU A 339 2.71 3.32 -25.35
C GLU A 339 1.51 2.52 -24.82
N ASP A 340 1.70 1.21 -24.67
CA ASP A 340 0.67 0.33 -24.14
C ASP A 340 0.43 0.65 -22.65
N PHE A 341 -0.81 0.97 -22.32
CA PHE A 341 -1.16 1.41 -20.98
C PHE A 341 -1.00 0.29 -19.94
N GLU A 342 -1.42 -0.93 -20.22
CA GLU A 342 -1.37 -2.02 -19.24
C GLU A 342 0.10 -2.40 -18.98
N VAL A 343 0.91 -2.53 -20.04
CA VAL A 343 2.36 -2.77 -19.92
C VAL A 343 3.04 -1.61 -19.19
N GLY A 344 2.76 -0.37 -19.59
CA GLY A 344 3.39 0.81 -19.03
C GLY A 344 2.99 1.12 -17.58
N ALA A 345 1.77 0.79 -17.17
CA ALA A 345 1.32 0.95 -15.79
C ALA A 345 1.76 -0.22 -14.89
N ALA A 346 1.92 -1.43 -15.44
CA ALA A 346 2.51 -2.57 -14.73
C ALA A 346 4.00 -2.40 -14.45
N ASP A 347 4.75 -1.77 -15.36
CA ASP A 347 6.18 -1.49 -15.20
C ASP A 347 6.41 -0.39 -14.15
N HIS A 348 7.10 -0.75 -13.07
CA HIS A 348 7.28 0.13 -11.91
C HIS A 348 8.08 1.40 -12.25
N LEU A 349 9.16 1.26 -13.02
CA LEU A 349 10.02 2.38 -13.40
C LEU A 349 9.26 3.36 -14.31
N ASN A 350 8.61 2.84 -15.35
CA ASN A 350 7.83 3.61 -16.29
C ASN A 350 6.66 4.33 -15.62
N SER A 351 5.90 3.62 -14.78
CA SER A 351 4.76 4.19 -14.08
C SER A 351 5.19 5.21 -13.02
N MET A 352 6.36 5.05 -12.39
CA MET A 352 6.93 6.05 -11.50
C MET A 352 7.34 7.33 -12.24
N LYS A 353 7.95 7.22 -13.43
CA LYS A 353 8.18 8.37 -14.31
C LYS A 353 6.87 9.08 -14.63
N ALA A 354 5.83 8.33 -15.00
CA ALA A 354 4.51 8.91 -15.26
C ALA A 354 3.93 9.64 -14.03
N ALA A 355 4.11 9.09 -12.82
CA ALA A 355 3.66 9.71 -11.57
C ALA A 355 4.36 11.05 -11.30
N MET A 356 5.67 11.10 -11.47
CA MET A 356 6.45 12.35 -11.36
C MET A 356 5.93 13.42 -12.33
N LEU A 357 5.73 13.04 -13.59
CA LEU A 357 5.24 13.94 -14.63
C LEU A 357 3.80 14.42 -14.36
N LEU A 358 2.96 13.59 -13.73
CA LEU A 358 1.63 14.00 -13.29
C LEU A 358 1.69 15.00 -12.14
N TYR A 359 2.63 14.85 -11.20
CA TYR A 359 2.86 15.84 -10.15
C TYR A 359 3.28 17.18 -10.74
N ASP A 360 4.23 17.19 -11.68
CA ASP A 360 4.63 18.41 -12.40
C ASP A 360 3.47 19.03 -13.19
N TYR A 361 2.67 18.20 -13.86
CA TYR A 361 1.48 18.65 -14.59
C TYR A 361 0.45 19.32 -13.66
N ASN A 362 0.23 18.75 -12.48
CA ASN A 362 -0.68 19.32 -11.49
C ASN A 362 -0.08 20.57 -10.81
N LEU A 363 1.24 20.58 -10.60
CA LEU A 363 1.97 21.71 -10.04
C LEU A 363 1.86 22.95 -10.92
N GLN A 364 1.92 22.80 -12.25
CA GLN A 364 1.70 23.88 -13.20
C GLN A 364 0.38 24.61 -12.91
N LEU A 365 -0.71 23.85 -12.77
CA LEU A 365 -2.03 24.42 -12.48
C LEU A 365 -2.08 25.12 -11.10
N LEU A 366 -1.37 24.60 -10.10
CA LEU A 366 -1.26 25.26 -8.80
C LEU A 366 -0.51 26.60 -8.90
N ILE A 367 0.64 26.62 -9.58
CA ILE A 367 1.43 27.83 -9.81
C ILE A 367 0.61 28.87 -10.59
N ASP A 368 -0.08 28.47 -11.65
CA ASP A 368 -0.91 29.37 -12.47
C ASP A 368 -2.03 30.05 -11.65
N LYS A 369 -2.53 29.39 -10.61
CA LYS A 369 -3.68 29.87 -9.82
C LYS A 369 -3.31 30.47 -8.46
N LYS A 370 -2.16 30.11 -7.91
CA LYS A 370 -1.73 30.51 -6.55
C LYS A 370 -0.36 31.21 -6.53
N GLY A 371 0.32 31.28 -7.67
CA GLY A 371 1.66 31.85 -7.79
C GLY A 371 2.76 30.87 -7.36
N LYS A 372 4.02 31.26 -7.63
CA LYS A 372 5.21 30.44 -7.36
C LYS A 372 5.45 30.16 -5.87
N ASN A 373 4.84 30.93 -4.97
CA ASN A 373 4.98 30.74 -3.51
C ASN A 373 4.51 29.35 -3.04
N VAL A 374 3.67 28.66 -3.82
CA VAL A 374 3.27 27.27 -3.52
C VAL A 374 4.46 26.30 -3.50
N LEU A 375 5.55 26.61 -4.22
CA LEU A 375 6.76 25.79 -4.24
C LEU A 375 7.47 25.74 -2.88
N SER A 376 7.28 26.77 -2.06
CA SER A 376 7.83 26.85 -0.69
C SER A 376 6.80 26.50 0.39
N ASP A 377 5.58 26.12 0.01
CA ASP A 377 4.54 25.77 0.97
C ASP A 377 4.86 24.40 1.60
N PRO A 378 4.94 24.28 2.94
CA PRO A 378 5.20 22.99 3.59
C PRO A 378 4.11 21.94 3.31
N ARG A 379 2.92 22.35 2.85
CA ARG A 379 1.81 21.48 2.47
C ARG A 379 1.78 21.14 0.98
N LEU A 380 2.80 21.52 0.20
CA LEU A 380 2.87 21.25 -1.23
C LEU A 380 2.60 19.77 -1.57
N GLU A 381 3.17 18.86 -0.80
CA GLU A 381 2.95 17.43 -0.98
C GLU A 381 1.47 17.04 -0.85
N GLU A 382 0.78 17.56 0.17
CA GLU A 382 -0.65 17.30 0.37
C GLU A 382 -1.46 17.77 -0.83
N TYR A 383 -1.11 18.93 -1.41
CA TYR A 383 -1.80 19.48 -2.57
C TYR A 383 -1.63 18.61 -3.82
N LEU A 384 -0.41 18.11 -4.05
CA LEU A 384 -0.10 17.26 -5.20
C LEU A 384 -0.71 15.86 -5.04
N ALA A 385 -0.61 15.27 -3.85
CA ALA A 385 -1.24 13.99 -3.51
C ALA A 385 -2.77 14.04 -3.63
N ALA A 386 -3.39 15.09 -3.10
CA ALA A 386 -4.83 15.29 -3.25
C ALA A 386 -5.24 15.54 -4.71
N SER A 387 -4.40 16.22 -5.49
CA SER A 387 -4.63 16.41 -6.93
C SER A 387 -4.53 15.09 -7.69
N TYR A 388 -3.57 14.24 -7.32
CA TYR A 388 -3.36 12.91 -7.88
C TYR A 388 -4.59 12.01 -7.67
N ASN A 389 -5.07 11.89 -6.43
CA ASN A 389 -6.21 11.05 -6.09
C ASN A 389 -7.56 11.65 -6.55
N GLY A 390 -7.76 12.95 -6.30
CA GLY A 390 -9.09 13.58 -6.33
C GLY A 390 -9.41 14.43 -7.56
N ASN A 391 -8.40 14.81 -8.35
CA ASN A 391 -8.37 15.90 -9.36
C ASN A 391 -8.01 17.29 -8.77
N PRO A 392 -7.08 18.05 -9.39
CA PRO A 392 -6.61 19.34 -8.89
C PRO A 392 -7.69 20.42 -8.76
N LYS A 393 -8.80 20.30 -9.52
CA LYS A 393 -9.95 21.21 -9.39
C LYS A 393 -10.46 21.30 -7.94
N TRP A 394 -10.54 20.18 -7.24
CA TRP A 394 -11.05 20.15 -5.87
C TRP A 394 -10.07 20.75 -4.88
N VAL A 395 -8.76 20.56 -5.11
CA VAL A 395 -7.70 21.19 -4.32
C VAL A 395 -7.81 22.71 -4.41
N LEU A 396 -7.93 23.26 -5.62
CA LEU A 396 -8.09 24.71 -5.83
C LEU A 396 -9.36 25.26 -5.17
N GLN A 397 -10.48 24.54 -5.24
CA GLN A 397 -11.72 24.94 -4.57
C GLN A 397 -11.57 24.92 -3.04
N SER A 398 -10.89 23.91 -2.50
CA SER A 398 -10.64 23.75 -1.08
C SER A 398 -9.73 24.86 -0.54
N LEU A 399 -8.64 25.16 -1.25
CA LEU A 399 -7.73 26.28 -0.94
C LEU A 399 -8.40 27.64 -1.06
N LYS A 400 -9.34 27.82 -2.02
CA LYS A 400 -10.13 29.05 -2.11
C LYS A 400 -11.04 29.21 -0.89
N ALA A 401 -11.64 28.13 -0.41
CA ALA A 401 -12.52 28.16 0.75
C ALA A 401 -11.76 28.42 2.06
N SER A 402 -10.52 27.95 2.20
CA SER A 402 -9.72 28.13 3.42
C SER A 402 -9.13 29.53 3.59
N ILE A 403 -8.92 30.28 2.50
CA ILE A 403 -8.46 31.69 2.59
C ILE A 403 -9.50 32.59 3.30
N PHE A 404 -10.77 32.17 3.38
CA PHE A 404 -11.85 32.90 4.04
C PHE A 404 -12.15 32.46 5.49
N GLY A 405 -11.32 31.63 6.13
CA GLY A 405 -11.55 31.23 7.52
C GLY A 405 -10.43 30.41 8.15
N SER A 406 -10.30 30.49 9.48
CA SER A 406 -9.33 29.79 10.35
C SER A 406 -9.46 28.25 10.40
N LEU A 407 -9.90 27.63 9.31
CA LEU A 407 -10.20 26.19 9.19
C LEU A 407 -9.11 25.50 8.35
N ASP A 408 -8.82 24.23 8.67
CA ASP A 408 -7.91 23.40 7.87
C ASP A 408 -8.38 23.34 6.39
N TRP A 409 -7.44 23.25 5.45
CA TRP A 409 -7.72 23.42 4.04
C TRP A 409 -8.57 22.35 3.33
N PRO A 410 -8.69 21.06 3.76
CA PRO A 410 -9.27 20.00 2.94
C PRO A 410 -10.81 19.96 2.93
N THR A 411 -11.49 21.05 3.31
CA THR A 411 -12.95 21.13 3.48
C THR A 411 -13.76 20.65 2.27
N LYS A 412 -13.35 21.00 1.04
CA LYS A 412 -14.05 20.69 -0.21
C LYS A 412 -13.58 19.43 -0.92
N LEU A 413 -12.60 18.71 -0.34
CA LEU A 413 -12.14 17.45 -0.90
C LEU A 413 -13.20 16.34 -0.73
N LYS A 414 -13.21 15.40 -1.68
CA LYS A 414 -14.01 14.18 -1.58
C LYS A 414 -13.56 13.33 -0.40
N SER A 415 -14.45 12.48 0.13
CA SER A 415 -14.18 11.62 1.29
C SER A 415 -12.96 10.71 1.08
N GLU A 416 -12.84 10.11 -0.11
CA GLU A 416 -11.69 9.27 -0.47
C GLU A 416 -10.37 10.05 -0.42
N THR A 417 -10.34 11.25 -0.99
CA THR A 417 -9.17 12.12 -0.99
C THR A 417 -8.83 12.66 0.41
N LYS A 418 -9.83 12.85 1.29
CA LYS A 418 -9.58 13.12 2.71
C LYS A 418 -8.92 11.94 3.42
N GLY A 419 -9.34 10.71 3.12
CA GLY A 419 -8.66 9.51 3.60
C GLY A 419 -7.23 9.40 3.08
N TYR A 420 -6.99 9.77 1.82
CA TYR A 420 -5.65 9.86 1.22
C TYR A 420 -4.76 10.86 1.99
N LEU A 421 -5.30 12.03 2.34
CA LEU A 421 -4.59 13.01 3.16
C LEU A 421 -4.32 12.54 4.59
N TYR A 422 -5.21 11.75 5.18
CA TYR A 422 -4.96 11.19 6.50
C TYR A 422 -3.75 10.25 6.48
N LYS A 423 -3.65 9.40 5.45
CA LYS A 423 -2.49 8.53 5.25
C LYS A 423 -1.20 9.32 4.99
N ILE A 424 -1.25 10.36 4.15
CA ILE A 424 -0.01 11.10 3.81
C ILE A 424 0.56 11.83 5.02
N ARG A 425 -0.29 12.43 5.85
CA ARG A 425 0.13 13.11 7.09
C ARG A 425 0.80 12.15 8.06
N PHE A 426 0.28 10.93 8.18
CA PHE A 426 0.93 9.87 8.97
C PHE A 426 2.31 9.51 8.41
N LEU A 427 2.45 9.33 7.08
CA LEU A 427 3.74 9.01 6.47
C LEU A 427 4.76 10.15 6.65
N GLN A 428 4.32 11.40 6.58
CA GLN A 428 5.15 12.57 6.85
C GLN A 428 5.59 12.63 8.31
N GLU A 429 4.68 12.43 9.27
CA GLU A 429 4.97 12.40 10.71
C GLU A 429 6.02 11.33 11.05
N LYS A 430 5.90 10.14 10.45
CA LYS A 430 6.84 9.03 10.66
C LYS A 430 8.12 9.13 9.83
N ASN A 431 8.24 10.14 8.96
CA ASN A 431 9.31 10.28 7.98
C ASN A 431 9.51 9.01 7.14
N TRP A 432 8.39 8.38 6.74
CA TRP A 432 8.40 7.18 5.92
C TRP A 432 8.49 7.53 4.43
N PRO A 433 9.15 6.66 3.64
CA PRO A 433 9.27 6.84 2.20
C PRO A 433 7.90 6.90 1.55
#